data_AF-A0AAW1SCR1-F1
#
_entry.id   AF-A0AAW1SCR1-F1
#
_cell.length_a   1.000
_cell.length_b   1.000
_cell.length_c   1.000
_cell.angle_alpha   90.00
_cell.angle_beta   90.00
_cell.angle_gamma   90.00
#
_symmetry.space_group_name_H-M   'P 1'
#
loop_
_entity.id
_entity.type
_entity.pdbx_description
1 polymer ?
#
loop_
_entity_poly.entity_id
_entity_poly.type
_entity_poly.pdbx_seq_one_letter_code
_entity_poly.pdbx_strand_id
1 'polypeptide(L)'
;MAGFQNNVLPQVNGQIPIVRRVQHRARRTVIQAISAPQRPSETAEPSGDSIRLLDVDNAERARLESTDAFSELVALSRNNVQKQSVNRRQKEENLNFRQNPTFEDCFPNSAKQYVLVEHNGTSLQVPFRRVTLDGGSGHFDIYDTSGPQ
;
A
#
# COMPACT_ATOMS: atom_id res chain seq x y z
N MET A 1 70.15 -1.78 1.48
CA MET A 1 69.96 -1.20 0.13
C MET A 1 68.82 -1.97 -0.53
N ALA A 2 67.58 -1.56 -0.28
CA ALA A 2 66.39 -2.14 -0.89
C ALA A 2 65.67 -1.03 -1.64
N GLY A 3 65.50 -1.23 -2.95
CA GLY A 3 65.09 -0.20 -3.90
C GLY A 3 63.63 0.22 -3.75
N PHE A 4 63.42 1.53 -3.75
CA PHE A 4 62.13 2.17 -3.96
C PHE A 4 61.72 1.99 -5.43
N GLN A 5 60.61 1.32 -5.69
CA GLN A 5 59.94 1.38 -6.99
C GLN A 5 58.79 2.38 -6.90
N ASN A 6 58.97 3.51 -7.57
CA ASN A 6 57.96 4.54 -7.79
C ASN A 6 56.98 4.05 -8.85
N ASN A 7 55.73 3.78 -8.48
CA ASN A 7 54.66 3.59 -9.45
C ASN A 7 54.02 4.93 -9.81
N VAL A 8 54.26 5.33 -11.05
CA VAL A 8 53.71 6.51 -11.71
C VAL A 8 52.26 6.23 -12.09
N LEU A 9 51.34 7.07 -11.60
CA LEU A 9 49.94 7.11 -12.03
C LEU A 9 49.85 7.58 -13.48
N PRO A 10 49.12 6.90 -14.38
CA PRO A 10 48.78 7.48 -15.67
C PRO A 10 47.67 8.52 -15.49
N GLN A 11 47.98 9.77 -15.84
CA GLN A 11 46.97 10.79 -16.07
C GLN A 11 46.14 10.42 -17.30
N VAL A 12 44.82 10.34 -17.14
CA VAL A 12 43.88 10.22 -18.25
C VAL A 12 43.13 11.53 -18.39
N ASN A 13 43.33 12.13 -19.55
CA ASN A 13 42.85 13.44 -19.97
C ASN A 13 41.33 13.56 -19.88
N GLY A 14 40.89 14.73 -19.42
CA GLY A 14 39.49 15.13 -19.40
C GLY A 14 38.90 15.19 -20.81
N GLN A 15 37.81 14.45 -20.99
CA GLN A 15 36.83 14.71 -22.04
C GLN A 15 35.47 14.85 -21.36
N ILE A 16 34.97 16.08 -21.34
CA ILE A 16 33.64 16.45 -20.89
C ILE A 16 32.64 15.92 -21.93
N PRO A 17 31.67 15.04 -21.60
CA PRO A 17 30.65 14.67 -22.55
C PRO A 17 29.66 15.84 -22.75
N ILE A 18 29.48 16.18 -24.02
CA ILE A 18 28.56 17.19 -24.55
C ILE A 18 27.13 16.88 -24.09
N VAL A 19 26.52 17.81 -23.38
CA VAL A 19 25.10 17.78 -22.97
C VAL A 19 24.22 17.80 -24.23
N ARG A 20 23.66 16.65 -24.61
CA ARG A 20 22.60 16.61 -25.63
C ARG A 20 21.30 17.09 -25.00
N ARG A 21 20.91 18.31 -25.37
CA ARG A 21 19.64 18.95 -25.03
C ARG A 21 18.49 18.13 -25.64
N VAL A 22 17.75 17.41 -24.81
CA VAL A 22 16.52 16.74 -25.22
C VAL A 22 15.45 17.81 -25.49
N GLN A 23 14.98 17.90 -26.73
CA GLN A 23 13.83 18.74 -27.04
C GLN A 23 12.56 18.08 -26.49
N HIS A 24 11.93 18.74 -25.52
CA HIS A 24 10.61 18.35 -25.03
C HIS A 24 9.56 18.60 -26.12
N ARG A 25 9.09 17.53 -26.75
CA ARG A 25 7.91 17.59 -27.64
C ARG A 25 6.66 17.47 -26.77
N ALA A 26 6.04 18.60 -26.45
CA ALA A 26 4.77 18.64 -25.73
C ALA A 26 3.68 17.96 -26.58
N ARG A 27 3.23 16.76 -26.17
CA ARG A 27 2.03 16.13 -26.73
C ARG A 27 0.81 16.73 -26.03
N ARG A 28 0.11 17.62 -26.72
CA ARG A 28 -1.13 18.24 -26.26
C ARG A 28 -2.28 17.30 -26.63
N THR A 29 -2.72 16.47 -25.69
CA THR A 29 -3.92 15.63 -25.87
C THR A 29 -5.14 16.48 -25.56
N VAL A 30 -5.95 16.76 -26.57
CA VAL A 30 -7.26 17.43 -26.41
C VAL A 30 -8.24 16.37 -25.91
N ILE A 31 -8.60 16.44 -24.62
CA ILE A 31 -9.67 15.62 -24.06
C ILE A 31 -10.98 16.33 -24.42
N GLN A 32 -11.79 15.73 -25.29
CA GLN A 32 -13.18 16.17 -25.52
C GLN A 32 -14.03 15.77 -24.30
N ALA A 33 -14.69 16.74 -23.69
CA ALA A 33 -15.64 16.52 -22.61
C ALA A 33 -16.89 15.81 -23.16
N ILE A 34 -17.22 14.65 -22.60
CA ILE A 34 -18.48 13.94 -22.88
C ILE A 34 -19.57 14.64 -22.07
N SER A 35 -20.62 15.15 -22.73
CA SER A 35 -21.74 15.81 -22.04
C SER A 35 -22.55 14.80 -21.22
N ALA A 36 -22.93 15.17 -20.00
CA ALA A 36 -23.80 14.37 -19.15
C ALA A 36 -25.19 14.16 -19.79
N PRO A 37 -25.82 12.99 -19.63
CA PRO A 37 -27.18 12.75 -20.10
C PRO A 37 -28.17 13.66 -19.34
N GLN A 38 -29.09 14.29 -20.07
CA GLN A 38 -30.11 15.14 -19.46
C GLN A 38 -31.12 14.30 -18.67
N ARG A 39 -31.43 14.77 -17.46
CA ARG A 39 -32.48 14.22 -16.59
C ARG A 39 -33.84 14.41 -17.29
N PRO A 40 -34.64 13.35 -17.50
CA PRO A 40 -35.98 13.49 -18.05
C PRO A 40 -36.85 14.33 -17.11
N SER A 41 -37.60 15.26 -17.70
CA SER A 41 -38.54 16.15 -17.01
C SER A 41 -39.69 15.35 -16.39
N GLU A 42 -39.89 15.50 -15.07
CA GLU A 42 -41.03 14.95 -14.33
C GLU A 42 -42.33 15.62 -14.79
N THR A 43 -43.10 14.91 -15.61
CA THR A 43 -44.55 15.12 -15.76
C THR A 43 -45.18 13.74 -15.99
N ALA A 44 -45.49 13.05 -14.89
CA ALA A 44 -46.38 11.89 -14.91
C ALA A 44 -47.02 11.69 -13.53
N GLU A 45 -48.35 11.70 -13.55
CA GLU A 45 -49.38 11.41 -12.56
C GLU A 45 -49.03 10.51 -11.34
N PRO A 46 -49.72 10.69 -10.19
CA PRO A 46 -49.46 9.92 -8.98
C PRO A 46 -49.88 8.45 -9.14
N SER A 47 -48.88 7.57 -9.25
CA SER A 47 -49.06 6.13 -9.12
C SER A 47 -49.39 5.78 -7.66
N GLY A 48 -50.42 4.97 -7.46
CA GLY A 48 -51.03 4.61 -6.17
C GLY A 48 -50.20 3.69 -5.27
N ASP A 49 -48.88 3.89 -5.19
CA ASP A 49 -47.97 3.10 -4.35
C ASP A 49 -47.46 3.85 -3.09
N SER A 50 -47.94 5.08 -2.84
CA SER A 50 -47.55 5.89 -1.68
C SER A 50 -48.13 5.43 -0.33
N ILE A 51 -49.06 4.46 -0.33
CA ILE A 51 -49.71 3.99 0.91
C ILE A 51 -48.80 3.01 1.69
N ARG A 52 -47.85 2.31 1.06
CA ARG A 52 -47.08 1.24 1.73
C ARG A 52 -45.89 1.71 2.56
N LEU A 53 -45.34 2.90 2.32
CA LEU A 53 -44.15 3.37 3.02
C LEU A 53 -44.48 3.90 4.42
N LEU A 54 -45.58 4.65 4.54
CA LEU A 54 -46.03 5.20 5.82
C LEU A 54 -46.54 4.12 6.79
N ASP A 55 -47.11 3.04 6.26
CA ASP A 55 -47.61 1.92 7.07
C ASP A 55 -46.47 1.09 7.68
N VAL A 56 -45.35 0.92 6.95
CA VAL A 56 -44.13 0.27 7.46
C VAL A 56 -43.48 1.14 8.54
N ASP A 57 -43.41 2.45 8.32
CA ASP A 57 -42.84 3.39 9.30
C ASP A 57 -43.68 3.47 10.58
N ASN A 58 -45.02 3.41 10.46
CA ASN A 58 -45.92 3.39 11.61
C ASN A 58 -45.86 2.07 12.38
N ALA A 59 -45.69 0.94 11.69
CA ALA A 59 -45.51 -0.36 12.33
C ALA A 59 -44.19 -0.44 13.10
N GLU A 60 -43.09 0.06 12.54
CA GLU A 60 -41.81 0.16 13.23
C GLU A 60 -41.87 1.15 14.40
N ARG A 61 -42.56 2.28 14.24
CA ARG A 61 -42.78 3.22 15.33
C ARG A 61 -43.59 2.62 16.47
N ALA A 62 -44.68 1.91 16.17
CA ALA A 62 -45.47 1.20 17.18
C ALA A 62 -44.66 0.10 17.88
N ARG A 63 -43.81 -0.61 17.13
CA ARG A 63 -42.86 -1.58 17.68
C ARG A 63 -41.91 -0.91 18.66
N LEU A 64 -41.24 0.18 18.26
CA LEU A 64 -40.29 0.95 19.07
C LEU A 64 -40.93 1.57 20.32
N GLU A 65 -42.18 2.02 20.22
CA GLU A 65 -42.94 2.58 21.35
C GLU A 65 -43.46 1.48 22.31
N SER A 66 -43.67 0.25 21.81
CA SER A 66 -44.14 -0.89 22.61
C SER A 66 -43.02 -1.61 23.39
N THR A 67 -41.79 -1.57 22.89
CA THR A 67 -40.64 -2.19 23.53
C THR A 67 -39.99 -1.21 24.50
N ASP A 68 -39.81 -1.62 25.75
CA ASP A 68 -38.94 -0.89 26.68
C ASP A 68 -37.49 -1.09 26.24
N ALA A 69 -37.01 -0.19 25.39
CA ALA A 69 -35.67 -0.21 24.81
C ALA A 69 -34.57 -0.31 25.89
N PHE A 70 -34.82 0.21 27.09
CA PHE A 70 -33.88 0.11 28.20
C PHE A 70 -33.81 -1.33 28.74
N SER A 71 -34.96 -2.00 28.86
CA SER A 71 -35.01 -3.41 29.27
C SER A 71 -34.30 -4.33 28.26
N GLU A 72 -34.43 -4.07 26.95
CA GLU A 72 -33.73 -4.81 25.90
C GLU A 72 -32.22 -4.57 25.97
N LEU A 73 -31.79 -3.32 26.19
CA LEU A 73 -30.37 -2.98 26.32
C LEU A 73 -29.76 -3.65 27.57
N VAL A 74 -30.51 -3.71 28.67
CA VAL A 74 -30.10 -4.41 29.90
C VAL A 74 -30.04 -5.92 29.67
N ALA A 75 -31.00 -6.50 28.95
CA ALA A 75 -30.99 -7.91 28.59
C ALA A 75 -29.81 -8.25 27.68
N LEU A 76 -29.53 -7.42 26.67
CA LEU A 76 -28.36 -7.54 25.80
C LEU A 76 -27.07 -7.42 26.61
N SER A 77 -26.94 -6.44 27.51
CA SER A 77 -25.75 -6.30 28.38
C SER A 77 -25.51 -7.50 29.30
N ARG A 78 -26.57 -8.13 29.80
CA ARG A 78 -26.49 -9.34 30.64
C ARG A 78 -26.18 -10.60 29.83
N ASN A 79 -26.72 -10.71 28.63
CA ASN A 79 -26.55 -11.87 27.74
C ASN A 79 -25.28 -11.79 26.89
N ASN A 80 -24.68 -10.60 26.74
CA ASN A 80 -23.44 -10.44 25.99
C ASN A 80 -22.26 -10.91 26.86
N VAL A 81 -21.85 -12.16 26.63
CA VAL A 81 -20.71 -12.84 27.26
C VAL A 81 -19.38 -12.09 27.05
N GLN A 82 -19.33 -11.15 26.10
CA GLN A 82 -18.18 -10.29 25.85
C GLN A 82 -18.32 -8.93 26.55
N LYS A 83 -18.27 -8.93 27.89
CA LYS A 83 -17.78 -7.74 28.61
C LYS A 83 -16.39 -7.42 28.07
N GLN A 84 -16.22 -6.28 27.41
CA GLN A 84 -14.92 -5.77 26.98
C GLN A 84 -14.12 -5.37 28.23
N SER A 85 -13.58 -6.38 28.90
CA SER A 85 -12.64 -6.23 29.99
C SER A 85 -11.29 -5.92 29.37
N VAL A 86 -10.76 -4.72 29.65
CA VAL A 86 -9.40 -4.33 29.29
C VAL A 86 -8.33 -5.21 29.97
N ASN A 87 -8.70 -5.94 31.03
CA ASN A 87 -7.84 -6.88 31.75
C ASN A 87 -8.13 -8.36 31.42
N ARG A 88 -8.90 -8.64 30.36
CA ARG A 88 -9.11 -10.02 29.91
C ARG A 88 -7.79 -10.53 29.31
N ARG A 89 -7.26 -11.63 29.87
CA ARG A 89 -6.15 -12.34 29.23
C ARG A 89 -6.56 -12.67 27.79
N GLN A 90 -5.77 -12.21 26.82
CA GLN A 90 -6.00 -12.56 25.43
C GLN A 90 -5.89 -14.07 25.32
N LYS A 91 -6.92 -14.68 24.71
CA LYS A 91 -6.89 -16.12 24.43
C LYS A 91 -5.76 -16.36 23.42
N GLU A 92 -5.01 -17.43 23.61
CA GLU A 92 -4.03 -17.88 22.62
C GLU A 92 -4.81 -18.33 21.38
N GLU A 93 -5.04 -17.39 20.48
CA GLU A 93 -5.61 -17.66 19.17
C GLU A 93 -4.52 -18.34 18.34
N ASN A 94 -4.83 -19.49 17.74
CA ASN A 94 -3.97 -20.09 16.73
C ASN A 94 -4.02 -19.19 15.48
N LEU A 95 -3.13 -18.20 15.45
CA LEU A 95 -3.02 -17.25 14.36
C LEU A 95 -2.56 -17.99 13.10
N ASN A 96 -3.41 -18.01 12.09
CA ASN A 96 -3.03 -18.48 10.77
C ASN A 96 -2.52 -17.29 9.95
N PHE A 97 -1.19 -17.14 9.89
CA PHE A 97 -0.56 -16.08 9.12
C PHE A 97 -0.67 -16.39 7.63
N ARG A 98 -1.12 -15.41 6.84
CA ARG A 98 -1.04 -15.50 5.39
C ARG A 98 0.39 -15.21 4.96
N GLN A 99 0.88 -16.00 4.02
CA GLN A 99 2.20 -15.76 3.43
C GLN A 99 2.13 -14.54 2.51
N ASN A 100 3.11 -13.65 2.65
CA ASN A 100 3.26 -12.53 1.73
C ASN A 100 3.79 -13.03 0.37
N PRO A 101 3.57 -12.28 -0.72
CA PRO A 101 4.22 -12.56 -2.00
C PRO A 101 5.75 -12.65 -1.82
N THR A 102 6.40 -13.46 -2.65
CA THR A 102 7.85 -13.62 -2.54
C THR A 102 8.56 -12.35 -2.99
N PHE A 103 9.85 -12.24 -2.63
CA PHE A 103 10.68 -11.13 -3.10
C PHE A 103 10.76 -11.07 -4.63
N GLU A 104 10.84 -12.22 -5.29
CA GLU A 104 10.93 -12.32 -6.75
C GLU A 104 9.61 -11.91 -7.43
N ASP A 105 8.47 -12.25 -6.83
CA ASP A 105 7.15 -11.80 -7.31
C ASP A 105 7.02 -10.28 -7.28
N CYS A 106 7.53 -9.64 -6.21
CA CYS A 106 7.47 -8.19 -6.06
C CYS A 106 8.53 -7.46 -6.89
N PHE A 107 9.70 -8.06 -7.06
CA PHE A 107 10.89 -7.44 -7.63
C PHE A 107 11.57 -8.37 -8.64
N PRO A 108 10.98 -8.55 -9.84
CA PRO A 108 11.58 -9.37 -10.87
C PRO A 108 12.96 -8.84 -11.27
N ASN A 109 13.85 -9.74 -11.69
CA ASN A 109 15.25 -9.45 -12.07
C ASN A 109 16.08 -8.75 -10.98
N SER A 110 15.61 -8.78 -9.73
CA SER A 110 16.30 -8.18 -8.60
C SER A 110 16.76 -9.24 -7.62
N ALA A 111 17.88 -8.99 -6.95
CA ALA A 111 18.39 -9.83 -5.88
C ALA A 111 18.70 -9.00 -4.65
N LYS A 112 18.38 -9.53 -3.47
CA LYS A 112 18.86 -8.99 -2.19
C LYS A 112 20.35 -9.29 -2.04
N GLN A 113 21.12 -8.29 -1.65
CA GLN A 113 22.56 -8.36 -1.46
C GLN A 113 22.95 -7.64 -0.17
N TYR A 114 24.17 -7.90 0.31
CA TYR A 114 24.68 -7.32 1.55
C TYR A 114 26.09 -6.78 1.35
N VAL A 115 26.36 -5.59 1.88
CA VAL A 115 27.72 -5.09 2.06
C VAL A 115 28.13 -5.37 3.50
N LEU A 116 29.27 -6.04 3.68
CA LEU A 116 29.88 -6.21 4.99
C LEU A 116 30.63 -4.93 5.37
N VAL A 117 30.30 -4.37 6.52
CA VAL A 117 31.01 -3.22 7.10
C VAL A 117 31.41 -3.54 8.53
N GLU A 118 32.64 -3.21 8.89
CA GLU A 118 33.14 -3.40 10.25
C GLU A 118 32.87 -2.14 11.09
N HIS A 119 32.29 -2.32 12.27
CA HIS A 119 32.10 -1.26 13.25
C HIS A 119 32.45 -1.75 14.65
N ASN A 120 33.49 -1.15 15.26
CA ASN A 120 33.95 -1.47 16.62
C ASN A 120 34.18 -2.97 16.86
N GLY A 121 34.75 -3.67 15.87
CA GLY A 121 35.01 -5.12 15.95
C GLY A 121 33.78 -6.00 15.72
N THR A 122 32.66 -5.42 15.30
CA THR A 122 31.46 -6.15 14.89
C THR A 122 31.23 -5.99 13.39
N SER A 123 31.05 -7.11 12.69
CA SER A 123 30.70 -7.12 11.26
C SER A 123 29.20 -6.92 11.08
N LEU A 124 28.82 -5.94 10.27
CA LEU A 124 27.43 -5.59 9.97
C LEU A 124 27.14 -5.92 8.51
N GLN A 125 26.01 -6.59 8.26
CA GLN A 125 25.51 -6.86 6.92
C GLN A 125 24.49 -5.79 6.54
N VAL A 126 24.91 -4.79 5.75
CA VAL A 126 24.04 -3.70 5.31
C VAL A 126 23.30 -4.13 4.03
N PRO A 127 21.96 -4.26 4.06
CA PRO A 127 21.20 -4.75 2.92
C PRO A 127 21.07 -3.71 1.81
N PHE A 128 21.08 -4.18 0.58
CA PHE A 128 20.69 -3.42 -0.61
C PHE A 128 20.09 -4.38 -1.64
N ARG A 129 19.44 -3.84 -2.66
CA ARG A 129 18.86 -4.61 -3.77
C ARG A 129 19.60 -4.31 -5.05
N ARG A 130 20.04 -5.35 -5.75
CA ARG A 130 20.68 -5.27 -7.06
C ARG A 130 19.69 -5.63 -8.15
N VAL A 131 19.42 -4.70 -9.06
CA VAL A 131 18.57 -4.91 -10.24
C VAL A 131 19.46 -5.26 -11.43
N THR A 132 19.20 -6.40 -12.07
CA THR A 132 19.89 -6.80 -13.31
C THR A 132 19.23 -6.10 -14.49
N LEU A 133 20.03 -5.46 -15.35
CA LEU A 133 19.55 -4.72 -16.51
C LEU A 133 19.79 -5.52 -17.79
N ASP A 134 18.81 -5.49 -18.70
CA ASP A 134 18.91 -6.19 -19.98
C ASP A 134 19.92 -5.52 -20.95
N GLY A 135 20.37 -6.28 -21.95
CA GLY A 135 21.20 -5.74 -23.04
C GLY A 135 22.66 -5.44 -22.66
N GLY A 136 23.21 -6.14 -21.65
CA GLY A 136 24.61 -6.01 -21.24
C GLY A 136 24.92 -4.73 -20.48
N SER A 137 23.90 -3.99 -20.04
CA SER A 137 24.04 -2.72 -19.33
C SER A 137 24.37 -2.89 -17.83
N GLY A 138 24.57 -4.13 -17.37
CA GLY A 138 25.10 -4.45 -16.04
C GLY A 138 24.02 -4.51 -14.97
N HIS A 139 24.27 -3.88 -13.83
CA HIS A 139 23.38 -3.88 -12.68
C HIS A 139 23.26 -2.50 -12.04
N PHE A 140 22.15 -2.28 -11.33
CA PHE A 140 21.87 -1.05 -10.60
C PHE A 140 21.48 -1.36 -9.15
N ASP A 141 22.19 -0.74 -8.21
CA ASP A 141 22.01 -0.98 -6.77
C ASP A 141 21.09 0.08 -6.16
N ILE A 142 20.12 -0.37 -5.36
CA ILE A 142 19.08 0.46 -4.72
C ILE A 142 18.99 0.10 -3.24
N TYR A 143 18.59 1.06 -2.42
CA TYR A 143 18.26 0.83 -1.01
C TYR A 143 17.12 -0.19 -0.84
N ASP A 144 17.23 -1.10 0.13
CA ASP A 144 16.26 -2.18 0.35
C ASP A 144 15.81 -2.28 1.82
N THR A 145 14.50 -2.11 2.04
CA THR A 145 13.84 -2.17 3.36
C THR A 145 13.02 -3.44 3.57
N SER A 146 13.03 -4.39 2.63
CA SER A 146 12.17 -5.58 2.67
C SER A 146 12.48 -6.58 3.79
N GLY A 147 13.63 -6.44 4.47
CA GLY A 147 14.01 -7.29 5.60
C GLY A 147 14.20 -8.77 5.26
N PRO A 148 14.49 -9.64 6.24
CA PRO A 148 14.55 -11.08 6.00
C PRO A 148 13.24 -11.60 5.39
N GLN A 149 13.34 -12.46 4.39
CA GLN A 149 12.22 -13.14 3.72
C GLN A 149 12.35 -14.64 3.97
#